data_AF-A0A962D710-F1
#
_entry.id   AF-A0A962D710-F1
#
_cell.length_a   1.000
_cell.length_b   1.000
_cell.length_c   1.000
_cell.angle_alpha   90.00
_cell.angle_beta   90.00
_cell.angle_gamma   90.00
#
_symmetry.space_group_name_H-M   'P 1'
#
loop_
_entity.id
_entity.type
_entity.pdbx_description
1 polymer ?
#
loop_
_entity_poly.entity_id
_entity_poly.type
_entity_poly.pdbx_seq_one_letter_code
_entity_poly.pdbx_strand_id
1 'polypeptide(L)'
;MRPPRLRRYLLTGLLTLLPVGLTVLLLSWIWQSLAMIGTPLVAGLAGVIRPWAPTLAALLSDSIFTGALGVLCLLVLIYLTGWFASKLIGRKMLTWLDRTLDRLPLIAQIHGAIRKTLDALQQQPKSGQRVVLIPFPSEQMLTVGLVTKLFRDVRSGREVAAVYVPTTPNPTSGYLEIVPVEHLRDTGWSVDQAMTFIISGG
;
A
#
# COMPACT_ATOMS: atom_id res chain seq x y z
N MET A 1 -24.91 41.39 -1.00
CA MET A 1 -25.94 40.44 -0.53
C MET A 1 -25.26 39.31 0.24
N ARG A 2 -25.58 39.10 1.53
CA ARG A 2 -24.99 38.02 2.34
C ARG A 2 -25.45 36.67 1.75
N PRO A 3 -24.56 35.70 1.48
CA PRO A 3 -24.99 34.42 0.93
C PRO A 3 -26.02 33.77 1.89
N PRO A 4 -27.07 33.12 1.37
CA PRO A 4 -28.12 32.55 2.20
C PRO A 4 -27.51 31.52 3.14
N ARG A 5 -27.68 31.72 4.45
CA ARG A 5 -27.10 30.90 5.53
C ARG A 5 -27.36 29.40 5.33
N LEU A 6 -28.47 29.05 4.68
CA LEU A 6 -28.85 27.69 4.31
C LEU A 6 -27.81 26.97 3.43
N ARG A 7 -27.30 27.61 2.36
CA ARG A 7 -26.30 26.99 1.46
C ARG A 7 -25.02 26.65 2.22
N ARG A 8 -24.61 27.53 3.14
CA ARG A 8 -23.42 27.32 3.98
C ARG A 8 -23.61 26.13 4.92
N TYR A 9 -24.76 26.02 5.60
CA TYR A 9 -25.04 24.88 6.47
C TYR A 9 -25.17 23.55 5.72
N LEU A 10 -25.77 23.55 4.53
CA LEU A 10 -25.83 22.35 3.68
C LEU A 10 -24.44 21.92 3.20
N LEU A 11 -23.60 22.86 2.74
CA LEU A 11 -22.22 22.56 2.34
C LEU A 11 -21.40 22.06 3.52
N THR A 12 -21.45 22.73 4.68
CA THR A 12 -20.73 22.27 5.88
C THR A 12 -21.22 20.89 6.33
N GLY A 13 -22.53 20.65 6.38
CA GLY A 13 -23.09 19.33 6.72
C GLY A 13 -22.67 18.24 5.73
N LEU A 14 -22.71 18.53 4.43
CA LEU A 14 -22.26 17.60 3.39
C LEU A 14 -20.76 17.30 3.53
N LEU A 15 -19.90 18.32 3.67
CA LEU A 15 -18.45 18.13 3.81
C LEU A 15 -18.11 17.34 5.08
N THR A 16 -18.83 17.54 6.17
CA THR A 16 -18.61 16.79 7.43
C THR A 16 -19.07 15.33 7.31
N LEU A 17 -20.18 15.07 6.60
CA LEU A 17 -20.69 13.71 6.41
C LEU A 17 -19.97 12.94 5.30
N LEU A 18 -19.32 13.64 4.36
CA LEU A 18 -18.69 13.04 3.19
C LEU A 18 -17.64 11.97 3.56
N PRO A 19 -16.73 12.17 4.53
CA PRO A 19 -15.79 11.13 4.96
C PRO A 19 -16.51 9.89 5.52
N VAL A 20 -17.56 10.08 6.32
CA VAL A 20 -18.32 8.97 6.92
C VAL A 20 -19.14 8.22 5.86
N GLY A 21 -19.75 8.94 4.93
CA GLY A 21 -20.44 8.32 3.80
C GLY A 21 -19.47 7.52 2.92
N LEU A 22 -18.27 8.05 2.70
CA LEU A 22 -17.23 7.37 1.92
C LEU A 22 -16.75 6.10 2.63
N THR A 23 -16.53 6.12 3.94
CA THR A 23 -16.12 4.92 4.68
C THR A 23 -17.20 3.85 4.62
N VAL A 24 -18.48 4.20 4.82
CA VAL A 24 -19.61 3.26 4.70
C VAL A 24 -19.71 2.69 3.29
N LEU A 25 -19.53 3.51 2.26
CA LEU A 25 -19.51 3.07 0.87
C LEU A 25 -18.38 2.06 0.61
N LEU A 26 -17.16 2.36 1.08
CA LEU A 26 -16.03 1.45 0.92
C LEU A 26 -16.23 0.13 1.66
N LEU A 27 -16.69 0.19 2.92
CA LEU A 27 -16.96 -1.02 3.71
C LEU A 27 -18.04 -1.89 3.07
N SER A 28 -19.13 -1.27 2.60
CA SER A 28 -20.20 -2.01 1.92
C SER A 28 -19.74 -2.62 0.60
N TRP A 29 -18.91 -1.91 -0.17
CA TRP A 29 -18.33 -2.43 -1.41
C TRP A 29 -17.41 -3.63 -1.16
N ILE A 30 -16.55 -3.57 -0.14
CA ILE A 30 -15.68 -4.69 0.27
C ILE A 30 -16.54 -5.89 0.70
N TRP A 31 -17.54 -5.66 1.54
CA TRP A 31 -18.44 -6.72 2.01
C TRP A 31 -19.16 -7.44 0.87
N GLN A 32 -19.73 -6.67 -0.07
CA GLN A 32 -20.40 -7.23 -1.25
C GLN A 32 -19.44 -8.00 -2.15
N SER A 33 -18.21 -7.51 -2.32
CA SER A 33 -17.18 -8.20 -3.10
C SER A 33 -16.81 -9.54 -2.49
N LEU A 34 -16.67 -9.60 -1.16
CA LEU A 34 -16.39 -10.85 -0.43
C LEU A 34 -17.59 -11.81 -0.50
N ALA A 35 -18.81 -11.31 -0.30
CA ALA A 35 -20.02 -12.11 -0.43
C ALA A 35 -20.16 -12.71 -1.83
N MET A 36 -19.79 -11.96 -2.88
CA MET A 36 -19.80 -12.47 -4.27
C MET A 36 -18.91 -13.70 -4.45
N ILE A 37 -17.75 -13.74 -3.79
CA ILE A 37 -16.82 -14.88 -3.82
C ILE A 37 -17.38 -16.06 -3.01
N GLY A 38 -18.01 -15.79 -1.85
CA GLY A 38 -18.55 -16.83 -0.95
C GLY A 38 -19.88 -17.45 -1.40
N THR A 39 -20.73 -16.66 -2.07
CA THR A 39 -22.10 -17.05 -2.48
C THR A 39 -22.17 -18.34 -3.31
N PRO A 40 -21.36 -18.57 -4.36
CA PRO A 40 -21.44 -19.81 -5.13
C PRO A 40 -21.13 -21.05 -4.28
N LEU A 41 -20.20 -20.93 -3.33
CA LEU A 41 -19.82 -22.01 -2.42
C LEU A 41 -20.93 -22.30 -1.39
N VAL A 42 -21.47 -21.26 -0.77
CA VAL A 42 -22.61 -21.38 0.17
C VAL A 42 -23.83 -21.94 -0.54
N ALA A 43 -24.18 -21.43 -1.73
CA ALA A 43 -25.34 -21.90 -2.49
C ALA A 43 -25.22 -23.37 -2.88
N GLY A 44 -24.02 -23.82 -3.27
CA GLY A 44 -23.74 -25.24 -3.54
C GLY A 44 -23.93 -26.11 -2.30
N LEU A 45 -23.33 -25.73 -1.17
CA LEU A 45 -23.45 -26.47 0.09
C LEU A 45 -24.88 -26.48 0.65
N ALA A 46 -25.53 -25.33 0.65
CA ALA A 46 -26.91 -25.18 1.09
C ALA A 46 -27.86 -26.01 0.20
N GLY A 47 -27.65 -26.05 -1.12
CA GLY A 47 -28.44 -26.86 -2.04
C GLY A 47 -28.39 -28.36 -1.74
N VAL A 48 -27.21 -28.88 -1.34
CA VAL A 48 -27.01 -30.29 -0.98
C VAL A 48 -27.64 -30.62 0.38
N ILE A 49 -27.56 -29.70 1.34
CA ILE A 49 -28.03 -29.93 2.73
C ILE A 49 -29.53 -29.65 2.89
N ARG A 50 -30.12 -28.81 2.03
CA ARG A 50 -31.53 -28.38 2.09
C ARG A 50 -32.56 -29.53 2.20
N PRO A 51 -32.40 -30.69 1.52
CA PRO A 51 -33.34 -31.82 1.67
C PRO A 51 -33.29 -32.49 3.05
N TRP A 52 -32.15 -32.39 3.74
CA TRP A 52 -31.88 -33.12 4.99
C TRP A 52 -32.01 -32.24 6.23
N ALA A 53 -31.71 -30.95 6.12
CA ALA A 53 -31.78 -29.99 7.22
C ALA A 53 -32.08 -28.57 6.72
N PRO A 54 -33.35 -28.20 6.51
CA PRO A 54 -33.74 -26.92 5.93
C PRO A 54 -33.41 -25.72 6.83
N THR A 55 -33.44 -25.88 8.15
CA THR A 55 -33.06 -24.85 9.13
C THR A 55 -31.57 -24.55 9.11
N LEU A 56 -30.72 -25.57 8.96
CA LEU A 56 -29.28 -25.40 8.80
C LEU A 56 -28.94 -24.74 7.46
N ALA A 57 -29.63 -25.10 6.38
CA ALA A 57 -29.44 -24.46 5.08
C ALA A 57 -29.79 -22.96 5.10
N ALA A 58 -30.81 -22.56 5.86
CA ALA A 58 -31.17 -21.14 6.05
C ALA A 58 -30.10 -20.36 6.84
N LEU A 59 -29.55 -20.95 7.91
CA LEU A 59 -28.46 -20.34 8.69
C LEU A 59 -27.17 -20.19 7.88
N LEU A 60 -26.84 -21.17 7.04
CA LEU A 60 -25.68 -21.11 6.14
C LEU A 60 -25.84 -20.03 5.07
N SER A 61 -27.07 -19.70 4.68
CA SER A 61 -27.37 -18.69 3.65
C SER A 61 -27.41 -17.26 4.20
N ASP A 62 -27.08 -17.07 5.49
CA ASP A 62 -27.04 -15.73 6.08
C ASP A 62 -25.91 -14.88 5.48
N SER A 63 -26.15 -13.57 5.40
CA SER A 63 -25.20 -12.61 4.80
C SER A 63 -23.87 -12.59 5.55
N ILE A 64 -23.91 -12.70 6.88
CA ILE A 64 -22.70 -12.71 7.73
C ILE A 64 -21.87 -13.96 7.48
N PHE A 65 -22.52 -15.14 7.44
CA PHE A 65 -21.85 -16.40 7.19
C PHE A 65 -21.25 -16.44 5.77
N THR A 66 -21.99 -15.97 4.78
CA THR A 66 -21.54 -15.91 3.38
C THR A 66 -20.34 -14.98 3.20
N GLY A 67 -20.38 -13.79 3.82
CA GLY A 67 -19.26 -12.85 3.82
C GLY A 67 -18.01 -13.44 4.50
N ALA A 68 -18.18 -14.07 5.67
CA ALA A 68 -17.09 -14.73 6.39
C ALA A 68 -16.47 -15.88 5.58
N LEU A 69 -17.29 -16.69 4.89
CA LEU A 69 -16.79 -17.74 4.01
C LEU A 69 -16.04 -17.14 2.79
N GLY A 70 -16.54 -16.03 2.25
CA GLY A 70 -15.85 -15.27 1.20
C GLY A 70 -14.45 -14.80 1.62
N VAL A 71 -14.30 -14.29 2.85
CA VAL A 71 -13.00 -13.93 3.44
C VAL A 71 -12.09 -15.15 3.54
N LEU A 72 -12.60 -16.27 4.07
CA LEU A 72 -11.82 -17.49 4.19
C LEU A 72 -11.35 -18.00 2.83
N CYS A 73 -12.23 -18.02 1.82
CA CYS A 73 -11.89 -18.39 0.45
C CYS A 73 -10.81 -17.49 -0.13
N LEU A 74 -10.91 -16.18 0.08
CA LEU A 74 -9.89 -15.22 -0.37
C LEU A 74 -8.54 -15.50 0.29
N LEU A 75 -8.51 -15.72 1.61
CA LEU A 75 -7.28 -16.04 2.35
C LEU A 75 -6.65 -17.34 1.86
N VAL A 76 -7.46 -18.38 1.63
CA VAL A 76 -6.99 -19.65 1.07
C VAL A 76 -6.46 -19.44 -0.35
N LEU A 77 -7.14 -18.67 -1.19
CA LEU A 77 -6.69 -18.37 -2.54
C LEU A 77 -5.34 -17.63 -2.54
N ILE A 78 -5.18 -16.63 -1.67
CA ILE A 78 -3.92 -15.90 -1.50
C ILE A 78 -2.82 -16.86 -1.05
N TYR A 79 -3.10 -17.70 -0.05
CA TYR A 79 -2.14 -18.69 0.45
C TYR A 79 -1.73 -19.68 -0.64
N LEU A 80 -2.68 -20.27 -1.37
CA LEU A 80 -2.40 -21.21 -2.45
C LEU A 80 -1.63 -20.56 -3.58
N THR A 81 -1.97 -19.32 -3.94
CA THR A 81 -1.24 -18.54 -4.95
C THR A 81 0.20 -18.29 -4.51
N GLY A 82 0.42 -17.87 -3.26
CA GLY A 82 1.75 -17.66 -2.70
C GLY A 82 2.55 -18.96 -2.60
N TRP A 83 1.93 -20.04 -2.14
CA TRP A 83 2.53 -21.38 -2.07
C TRP A 83 2.92 -21.87 -3.47
N PHE A 84 2.04 -21.73 -4.46
CA PHE A 84 2.33 -22.09 -5.84
C PHE A 84 3.47 -21.25 -6.41
N ALA A 85 3.45 -19.93 -6.21
CA ALA A 85 4.52 -19.02 -6.63
C ALA A 85 5.87 -19.31 -5.95
N SER A 86 5.88 -19.93 -4.75
CA SER A 86 7.10 -20.36 -4.07
C SER A 86 7.74 -21.60 -4.72
N LYS A 87 6.96 -22.43 -5.43
CA LYS A 87 7.44 -23.63 -6.11
C LYS A 87 8.19 -23.28 -7.41
N LEU A 88 9.17 -24.11 -7.78
CA LEU A 88 9.96 -23.93 -9.00
C LEU A 88 9.09 -23.85 -10.27
N ILE A 89 8.04 -24.67 -10.36
CA ILE A 89 7.09 -24.68 -11.47
C ILE A 89 6.30 -23.37 -11.51
N GLY A 90 5.81 -22.90 -10.36
CA GLY A 90 5.09 -21.63 -10.27
C GLY A 90 5.98 -20.46 -10.68
N ARG A 91 7.22 -20.38 -10.19
CA ARG A 91 8.18 -19.32 -10.61
C ARG A 91 8.40 -19.30 -12.11
N LYS A 92 8.58 -20.47 -12.74
CA LYS A 92 8.75 -20.58 -14.20
C LYS A 92 7.50 -20.13 -14.95
N MET A 93 6.31 -20.51 -14.47
CA MET A 93 5.04 -20.15 -15.08
C MET A 93 4.74 -18.65 -14.95
N LEU A 94 4.98 -18.05 -13.78
CA LEU A 94 4.88 -16.59 -13.57
C LEU A 94 5.83 -15.84 -14.49
N THR A 95 7.08 -16.29 -14.63
CA THR A 95 8.06 -15.67 -15.53
C THR A 95 7.63 -15.77 -17.00
N TRP A 96 6.98 -16.87 -17.39
CA TRP A 96 6.43 -17.02 -18.74
C TRP A 96 5.23 -16.10 -18.97
N LEU A 97 4.36 -15.95 -17.97
CA LEU A 97 3.23 -15.03 -18.03
C LEU A 97 3.71 -13.58 -18.16
N ASP A 98 4.68 -13.17 -17.34
CA ASP A 98 5.31 -11.84 -17.39
C ASP A 98 5.82 -11.54 -18.80
N ARG A 99 6.61 -12.46 -19.37
CA ARG A 99 7.14 -12.31 -20.75
C ARG A 99 6.06 -12.23 -21.83
N THR A 100 4.89 -12.81 -21.57
CA THR A 100 3.77 -12.75 -22.51
C THR A 100 3.05 -11.42 -22.40
N LEU A 101 2.84 -10.92 -21.18
CA LEU A 101 2.25 -9.60 -20.92
C LEU A 101 3.17 -8.46 -21.41
N ASP A 102 4.49 -8.63 -21.32
CA ASP A 102 5.49 -7.68 -21.81
C ASP A 102 5.43 -7.44 -23.32
N ARG A 103 4.77 -8.33 -24.08
CA ARG A 103 4.55 -8.14 -25.52
C ARG A 103 3.45 -7.14 -25.84
N LEU A 104 2.61 -6.79 -24.86
CA LEU A 104 1.54 -5.82 -25.01
C LEU A 104 2.00 -4.47 -24.42
N PRO A 105 2.35 -3.47 -25.24
CA PRO A 105 3.10 -2.29 -24.80
C PRO A 105 2.40 -1.47 -23.71
N LEU A 106 1.06 -1.41 -23.72
CA LEU A 106 0.27 -0.75 -22.66
C LEU A 106 0.32 -1.52 -21.32
N ILE A 107 0.20 -2.84 -21.37
CA ILE A 107 0.16 -3.70 -20.18
C ILE A 107 1.55 -3.76 -19.53
N ALA A 108 2.60 -3.86 -20.35
CA ALA A 108 3.99 -3.87 -19.90
C ALA A 108 4.36 -2.62 -19.09
N GLN A 109 3.87 -1.44 -19.50
CA GLN A 109 4.14 -0.18 -18.78
C GLN A 109 3.50 -0.18 -17.39
N ILE A 110 2.24 -0.59 -17.29
CA ILE A 110 1.49 -0.61 -16.03
C ILE A 110 2.05 -1.67 -15.08
N HIS A 111 2.21 -2.91 -15.56
CA HIS A 111 2.75 -4.02 -14.76
C HIS A 111 4.19 -3.76 -14.34
N GLY A 112 5.02 -3.22 -15.25
CA GLY A 112 6.41 -2.88 -14.96
C GLY A 112 6.53 -1.79 -13.89
N ALA A 113 5.67 -0.76 -13.91
CA ALA A 113 5.66 0.27 -12.87
C ALA A 113 5.26 -0.31 -11.51
N ILE A 114 4.15 -1.07 -11.45
CA ILE A 114 3.68 -1.71 -10.21
C ILE A 114 4.75 -2.63 -9.64
N ARG A 115 5.38 -3.45 -10.48
CA ARG A 115 6.42 -4.38 -10.04
C ARG A 115 7.66 -3.67 -9.52
N LYS A 116 8.12 -2.60 -10.16
CA LYS A 116 9.24 -1.79 -9.64
C LYS A 116 8.91 -1.19 -8.27
N THR A 117 7.69 -0.70 -8.07
CA THR A 117 7.25 -0.19 -6.76
C THR A 117 7.19 -1.31 -5.72
N LEU A 118 6.63 -2.47 -6.07
CA LEU A 118 6.59 -3.63 -5.17
C LEU A 118 7.99 -4.16 -4.85
N ASP A 119 8.88 -4.23 -5.83
CA ASP A 119 10.28 -4.66 -5.64
C ASP A 119 11.03 -3.66 -4.73
N ALA A 120 10.76 -2.35 -4.87
CA ALA A 120 11.30 -1.33 -3.98
C ALA A 120 10.76 -1.45 -2.54
N LEU A 121 9.50 -1.85 -2.36
CA LEU A 121 8.90 -2.11 -1.04
C LEU A 121 9.35 -3.45 -0.43
N GLN A 122 9.61 -4.46 -1.26
CA GLN A 122 10.10 -5.78 -0.84
C GLN A 122 11.60 -5.81 -0.56
N GLN A 123 12.36 -4.86 -1.11
CA GLN A 123 13.68 -4.54 -0.59
C GLN A 123 13.49 -4.06 0.85
N GLN A 124 13.63 -5.00 1.79
CA GLN A 124 13.64 -4.66 3.20
C GLN A 124 14.60 -3.48 3.38
N PRO A 125 14.21 -2.44 4.15
CA PRO A 125 15.19 -1.55 4.76
C PRO A 125 16.22 -2.48 5.38
N LYS A 126 17.45 -2.50 4.86
CA LYS A 126 18.52 -3.27 5.49
C LYS A 126 18.72 -2.68 6.88
N SER A 127 18.01 -3.16 7.91
CA SER A 127 18.19 -2.95 9.36
C SER A 127 18.85 -1.62 9.80
N GLY A 128 18.59 -0.50 9.12
CA GLY A 128 19.53 0.62 9.13
C GLY A 128 19.15 1.76 8.18
N GLN A 129 17.87 1.90 7.81
CA GLN A 129 17.36 3.18 7.32
C GLN A 129 17.51 4.21 8.44
N ARG A 130 18.64 4.91 8.42
CA ARG A 130 19.02 5.90 9.40
C ARG A 130 18.37 7.23 9.03
N VAL A 131 17.73 7.85 10.01
CA VAL A 131 17.26 9.24 9.89
C VAL A 131 18.45 10.15 10.12
N VAL A 132 18.69 11.07 9.20
CA VAL A 132 19.84 11.97 9.23
C VAL A 132 19.38 13.41 8.95
N LEU A 133 20.16 14.37 9.43
CA LEU A 133 20.13 15.74 8.95
C LEU A 133 21.23 15.92 7.91
N ILE A 134 20.87 16.52 6.77
CA ILE A 134 21.80 16.87 5.71
C ILE A 134 21.73 18.36 5.37
N PRO A 135 22.83 18.96 4.89
CA PRO A 135 22.80 20.31 4.36
C PRO A 135 22.02 20.37 3.03
N PHE A 136 20.85 21.01 3.03
CA PHE A 136 20.03 21.19 1.83
C PHE A 136 18.97 22.30 2.05
N PRO A 137 18.75 23.22 1.07
CA PRO A 137 19.44 23.34 -0.21
C PRO A 137 20.79 24.09 -0.13
N SER A 138 21.16 24.59 1.04
CA SER A 138 22.45 25.27 1.27
C SER A 138 23.16 24.70 2.50
N GLU A 139 24.45 24.97 2.64
CA GLU A 139 25.27 24.48 3.77
C GLU A 139 24.83 25.01 5.14
N GLN A 140 24.07 26.10 5.16
CA GLN A 140 23.57 26.74 6.39
C GLN A 140 22.23 26.15 6.87
N MET A 141 21.58 25.34 6.04
CA MET A 141 20.25 24.80 6.31
C MET A 141 20.38 23.29 6.54
N LEU A 142 19.57 22.73 7.44
CA LEU A 142 19.51 21.29 7.67
C LEU A 142 18.11 20.79 7.34
N THR A 143 18.04 19.66 6.64
CA THR A 143 16.79 18.99 6.34
C THR A 143 16.85 17.53 6.80
N VAL A 144 15.74 17.03 7.33
CA VAL A 144 15.57 15.63 7.72
C VAL A 144 15.49 14.77 6.45
N GLY A 145 16.31 13.71 6.40
CA GLY A 145 16.34 12.77 5.30
C GLY A 145 16.52 11.33 5.78
N LEU A 146 16.20 10.40 4.89
CA LEU A 146 16.29 8.96 5.14
C LEU A 146 17.38 8.37 4.26
N VAL A 147 18.39 7.74 4.85
CA VAL A 147 19.43 7.06 4.08
C VAL A 147 18.83 5.83 3.41
N THR A 148 18.80 5.84 2.07
CA THR A 148 18.25 4.73 1.27
C THR A 148 19.34 3.79 0.79
N LYS A 149 20.55 4.29 0.52
CA LYS A 149 21.68 3.49 0.03
C LYS A 149 23.01 4.16 0.32
N LEU A 150 24.01 3.37 0.72
CA LEU A 150 25.41 3.76 0.73
C LEU A 150 26.11 3.17 -0.49
N PHE A 151 26.93 3.97 -1.17
CA PHE A 151 27.72 3.52 -2.31
C PHE A 151 28.98 4.36 -2.46
N ARG A 152 29.92 3.87 -3.25
CA ARG A 152 31.16 4.59 -3.56
C ARG A 152 30.96 5.35 -4.87
N ASP A 153 31.22 6.65 -4.86
CA ASP A 153 31.22 7.43 -6.09
C ASP A 153 32.39 6.98 -6.97
N VAL A 154 32.09 6.63 -8.22
CA VAL A 154 33.04 6.10 -9.19
C VAL A 154 34.08 7.15 -9.58
N ARG A 155 33.71 8.44 -9.56
CA ARG A 155 34.63 9.53 -9.97
C ARG A 155 35.52 10.00 -8.82
N SER A 156 34.94 10.34 -7.68
CA SER A 156 35.71 10.84 -6.54
C SER A 156 36.33 9.74 -5.67
N GLY A 157 35.85 8.50 -5.78
CA GLY A 157 36.25 7.39 -4.92
C GLY A 157 35.76 7.52 -3.47
N ARG A 158 34.98 8.54 -3.13
CA ARG A 158 34.44 8.79 -1.79
C ARG A 158 33.21 7.93 -1.51
N GLU A 159 32.97 7.64 -0.24
CA GLU A 159 31.70 7.07 0.20
C GLU A 159 30.62 8.16 0.23
N VAL A 160 29.50 7.88 -0.41
CA VAL A 160 28.35 8.78 -0.50
C VAL A 160 27.07 8.03 -0.12
N ALA A 161 26.09 8.78 0.34
CA ALA A 161 24.76 8.29 0.67
C ALA A 161 23.72 8.87 -0.29
N ALA A 162 22.83 8.01 -0.75
CA ALA A 162 21.56 8.40 -1.37
C ALA A 162 20.55 8.67 -0.24
N VAL A 163 20.19 9.94 -0.04
CA VAL A 163 19.30 10.39 1.02
C VAL A 163 17.99 10.85 0.40
N TYR A 164 16.89 10.22 0.78
CA TYR A 164 15.55 10.69 0.42
C TYR A 164 15.13 11.82 1.35
N VAL A 165 14.81 12.97 0.77
CA VAL A 165 14.40 14.19 1.46
C VAL A 165 12.91 14.43 1.21
N PRO A 166 12.02 14.03 2.13
CA PRO A 166 10.59 14.22 1.96
C PRO A 166 10.19 15.69 2.07
N THR A 167 9.10 16.07 1.39
CA THR A 167 8.51 17.40 1.52
C THR A 167 7.48 17.47 2.65
N THR A 168 7.46 18.56 3.40
CA THR A 168 6.41 18.87 4.38
C THR A 168 5.22 19.57 3.71
N PRO A 169 3.96 19.31 4.13
CA PRO A 169 3.52 18.29 5.08
C PRO A 169 3.29 16.92 4.42
N ASN A 170 3.43 16.82 3.10
CA ASN A 170 3.11 15.62 2.34
C ASN A 170 4.39 14.83 1.95
N PRO A 171 4.76 13.76 2.69
CA PRO A 171 6.02 13.04 2.49
C PRO A 171 5.98 12.08 1.29
N THR A 172 4.89 12.06 0.50
CA THR A 172 4.79 11.25 -0.72
C THR A 172 5.65 11.80 -1.86
N SER A 173 6.05 13.07 -1.78
CA SER A 173 7.02 13.70 -2.67
C SER A 173 8.29 14.06 -1.92
N GLY A 174 9.38 14.20 -2.67
CA GLY A 174 10.68 14.50 -2.10
C GLY A 174 11.77 14.59 -3.15
N TYR A 175 12.97 14.86 -2.68
CA TYR A 175 14.18 14.89 -3.48
C TYR A 175 15.06 13.69 -3.13
N LEU A 176 15.89 13.29 -4.08
CA LEU A 176 16.97 12.35 -3.81
C LEU A 176 18.28 13.13 -3.85
N GLU A 177 18.92 13.26 -2.71
CA GLU A 177 20.20 13.95 -2.58
C GLU A 177 21.33 12.95 -2.43
N ILE A 178 22.43 13.17 -3.16
CA ILE A 178 23.66 12.38 -3.00
C ILE A 178 24.63 13.22 -2.18
N VAL A 179 24.89 12.77 -0.96
CA VAL A 179 25.66 13.54 0.03
C VAL A 179 26.85 12.70 0.51
N PRO A 180 28.06 13.28 0.63
CA PRO A 180 29.19 12.60 1.26
C PRO A 180 28.83 12.11 2.66
N VAL A 181 29.27 10.91 3.02
CA VAL A 181 28.91 10.30 4.32
C VAL A 181 29.38 11.17 5.49
N GLU A 182 30.50 11.88 5.34
CA GLU A 182 31.02 12.81 6.35
C GLU A 182 30.09 14.00 6.67
N HIS A 183 29.14 14.33 5.80
CA HIS A 183 28.18 15.42 6.02
C HIS A 183 26.85 14.97 6.63
N LEU A 184 26.66 13.66 6.84
CA LEU A 184 25.45 13.13 7.45
C LEU A 184 25.51 13.29 8.97
N ARG A 185 24.48 13.90 9.56
CA ARG A 185 24.33 13.99 11.02
C ARG A 185 23.22 13.06 11.47
N ASP A 186 23.56 12.02 12.24
CA ASP A 186 22.57 11.09 12.79
C ASP A 186 21.65 11.83 13.78
N THR A 187 20.33 11.63 13.66
CA THR A 187 19.36 12.22 14.60
C THR A 187 19.02 11.29 15.76
N GLY A 188 19.32 10.00 15.65
CA GLY A 188 18.84 8.97 16.58
C GLY A 188 17.32 8.74 16.55
N TRP A 189 16.60 9.36 15.61
CA TRP A 189 15.15 9.20 15.49
C TRP A 189 14.79 7.89 14.79
N SER A 190 13.64 7.33 15.19
CA SER A 190 12.97 6.33 14.35
C SER A 190 12.41 6.98 13.09
N VAL A 191 12.16 6.17 12.06
CA VAL A 191 11.49 6.62 10.83
C VAL A 191 10.12 7.24 11.17
N ASP A 192 9.37 6.66 12.11
CA ASP A 192 8.06 7.18 12.51
C ASP A 192 8.15 8.57 13.17
N GLN A 193 9.16 8.80 14.02
CA GLN A 193 9.41 10.10 14.63
C GLN A 193 9.73 11.16 13.57
N ALA A 194 10.59 10.81 12.61
CA ALA A 194 10.91 11.68 11.49
C ALA A 194 9.67 12.02 10.66
N MET A 195 8.89 11.01 10.27
CA MET A 195 7.67 11.21 9.49
C MET A 195 6.64 12.05 10.22
N THR A 196 6.48 11.85 11.53
CA THR A 196 5.59 12.66 12.37
C THR A 196 5.99 14.13 12.32
N PHE A 197 7.28 14.42 12.53
CA PHE A 197 7.82 15.79 12.46
C PHE A 197 7.62 16.43 11.08
N ILE A 198 7.85 15.67 10.00
CA ILE A 198 7.68 16.14 8.63
C ILE A 198 6.21 16.44 8.30
N ILE A 199 5.29 15.57 8.73
CA ILE A 199 3.85 15.72 8.46
C ILE A 199 3.23 16.85 9.29
N SER A 200 3.65 17.02 10.55
CA SER A 200 3.21 18.15 11.39
C SER A 200 3.80 19.49 10.92
N GLY A 201 4.96 19.44 10.26
CA GLY A 201 5.72 20.61 9.84
C GLY A 201 6.55 21.24 10.96
N GLY A 202 6.93 20.44 11.95
CA GLY A 202 7.50 20.89 13.23
C GLY A 202 6.70 20.37 14.41
#